data_AF-A0A7Z7BMN1-F1
#
_entry.id   AF-A0A7Z7BMN1-F1
#
_cell.length_a   1.000
_cell.length_b   1.000
_cell.length_c   1.000
_cell.angle_alpha   90.00
_cell.angle_beta   90.00
_cell.angle_gamma   90.00
#
_symmetry.space_group_name_H-M   'P 1'
#
loop_
_entity.id
_entity.type
_entity.pdbx_description
1 polymer ?
#
loop_
_entity_poly.entity_id
_entity_poly.type
_entity_poly.pdbx_seq_one_letter_code
_entity_poly.pdbx_strand_id
1 'polypeptide(L)'
;MTREKRKAYPTDVSDEEWSFVAAYLTLMDESAPQRKYELREMFNALRWMARAGAAWRMLPTNFPPWELVYQQTQRWLAAGCFECMVSDLRSIVRVAQG
;
A
#
# COMPACT_ATOMS: atom_id res chain seq x y z
N MET A 1 -13.01 15.68 5.44
CA MET A 1 -12.51 16.23 4.16
C MET A 1 -12.57 15.11 3.14
N THR A 2 -13.67 15.01 2.39
CA THR A 2 -13.76 14.15 1.22
C THR A 2 -12.82 14.74 0.16
N ARG A 3 -11.61 14.20 0.07
CA ARG A 3 -10.66 14.59 -0.97
C ARG A 3 -11.27 14.13 -2.30
N GLU A 4 -11.41 15.04 -3.27
CA GLU A 4 -11.78 14.66 -4.64
C GLU A 4 -10.90 13.49 -5.09
N LYS A 5 -11.52 12.48 -5.73
CA LYS A 5 -10.82 11.31 -6.25
C LYS A 5 -9.72 11.80 -7.20
N ARG A 6 -8.45 11.62 -6.82
CA ARG A 6 -7.32 11.94 -7.69
C ARG A 6 -7.40 11.09 -8.95
N LYS A 7 -6.82 11.60 -10.04
CA LYS A 7 -6.59 10.78 -11.24
C LYS A 7 -5.74 9.56 -10.85
N ALA A 8 -6.17 8.38 -11.29
CA ALA A 8 -5.46 7.14 -11.03
C ALA A 8 -4.09 7.13 -11.72
N TYR A 9 -3.08 6.59 -11.05
CA TYR A 9 -1.79 6.29 -11.66
C TYR A 9 -1.80 4.88 -12.25
N PRO A 10 -1.00 4.59 -13.30
CA PRO A 10 -0.82 3.22 -13.78
C PRO A 10 -0.27 2.24 -12.74
N THR A 11 0.32 2.77 -11.66
CA THR A 11 0.83 1.99 -10.52
C THR A 11 -0.22 1.80 -9.43
N ASP A 12 -1.43 2.32 -9.57
CA ASP A 12 -2.48 2.10 -8.59
C ASP A 12 -2.92 0.64 -8.60
N VAL A 13 -3.22 0.15 -7.41
CA VAL A 13 -3.68 -1.21 -7.19
C VAL A 13 -5.12 -1.37 -7.71
N SER A 14 -5.39 -2.45 -8.43
CA SER A 14 -6.76 -2.80 -8.84
C SER A 14 -7.60 -3.19 -7.61
N ASP A 15 -8.92 -3.30 -7.77
CA ASP A 15 -9.79 -3.73 -6.67
C ASP A 15 -9.53 -5.19 -6.26
N GLU A 16 -9.19 -6.04 -7.23
CA GLU A 16 -8.83 -7.44 -7.01
C GLU A 16 -7.49 -7.57 -6.29
N GLU A 17 -6.46 -6.88 -6.80
CA GLU A 17 -5.15 -6.83 -6.14
C GLU A 17 -5.30 -6.26 -4.71
N TRP A 18 -6.13 -5.23 -4.53
CA TRP A 18 -6.38 -4.62 -3.23
C TRP A 18 -6.99 -5.61 -2.25
N SER A 19 -8.00 -6.38 -2.69
CA SER A 19 -8.69 -7.37 -1.86
C SER A 19 -7.72 -8.42 -1.33
N PHE A 20 -6.69 -8.79 -2.11
CA PHE A 20 -5.63 -9.68 -1.65
C PHE A 20 -4.66 -8.99 -0.67
N VAL A 21 -4.11 -7.83 -1.02
CA VAL A 21 -3.06 -7.20 -0.20
C VAL A 21 -3.59 -6.57 1.10
N ALA A 22 -4.86 -6.16 1.14
CA ALA A 22 -5.45 -5.47 2.29
C ALA A 22 -5.36 -6.29 3.58
N ALA A 23 -5.47 -7.62 3.49
CA ALA A 23 -5.36 -8.52 4.63
C ALA A 23 -3.99 -8.42 5.33
N TYR A 24 -2.91 -8.18 4.58
CA TYR A 24 -1.56 -8.06 5.14
C TYR A 24 -1.25 -6.65 5.64
N LEU A 25 -1.81 -5.63 4.98
CA LEU A 25 -1.48 -4.23 5.25
C LEU A 25 -2.31 -3.63 6.40
N THR A 26 -3.41 -4.28 6.78
CA THR A 26 -4.28 -3.85 7.88
C THR A 26 -3.69 -4.26 9.22
N LEU A 27 -2.66 -3.53 9.66
CA LEU A 27 -2.04 -3.72 10.99
C LEU A 27 -2.88 -3.13 12.14
N MET A 28 -3.84 -2.28 11.80
CA MET A 28 -4.77 -1.64 12.73
C MET A 28 -6.14 -1.55 12.08
N ASP A 29 -7.19 -1.62 12.91
CA ASP A 29 -8.58 -1.49 12.48
C ASP A 29 -8.82 -0.18 11.71
N GLU A 30 -9.73 -0.19 10.73
CA GLU A 30 -10.05 0.99 9.92
C GLU A 30 -10.67 2.12 10.75
N SER A 31 -11.37 1.79 11.83
CA SER A 31 -11.98 2.76 12.76
C SER A 31 -10.97 3.39 13.73
N ALA A 32 -9.69 2.99 13.69
CA ALA A 32 -8.68 3.52 14.58
C ALA A 32 -8.55 5.05 14.39
N PRO A 33 -8.72 5.86 15.45
CA PRO A 33 -8.80 7.32 15.34
C PRO A 33 -7.49 7.96 14.83
N GLN A 34 -6.38 7.22 14.87
CA GLN A 34 -5.08 7.64 14.33
C GLN A 34 -5.00 7.54 12.80
N ARG A 35 -5.96 6.87 12.14
CA ARG A 35 -5.96 6.61 10.70
C ARG A 35 -6.54 7.80 9.92
N LYS A 36 -5.67 8.72 9.52
CA LYS A 36 -6.05 9.94 8.79
C LYS A 36 -6.21 9.72 7.27
N TYR A 37 -5.57 8.70 6.70
CA TYR A 37 -5.61 8.40 5.28
C TYR A 37 -5.92 6.93 5.05
N GLU A 38 -6.64 6.64 3.96
CA GLU A 38 -6.92 5.29 3.50
C GLU A 38 -5.64 4.51 3.25
N LEU A 39 -5.54 3.26 3.76
CA LEU A 39 -4.35 2.44 3.53
C LEU A 39 -4.15 2.13 2.05
N ARG A 40 -5.24 2.03 1.28
CA ARG A 40 -5.14 1.87 -0.18
C ARG A 40 -4.40 3.03 -0.82
N GLU A 41 -4.64 4.25 -0.38
CA GLU A 41 -3.96 5.43 -0.90
C GLU A 41 -2.52 5.53 -0.41
N MET A 42 -2.23 5.12 0.82
CA MET A 42 -0.85 4.98 1.29
C MET A 42 -0.08 3.91 0.50
N PHE A 43 -0.74 2.79 0.18
CA PHE A 43 -0.15 1.71 -0.60
C PHE A 43 0.06 2.09 -2.06
N ASN A 44 -0.90 2.79 -2.68
CA ASN A 44 -0.74 3.37 -4.02
C ASN A 44 0.44 4.34 -4.09
N ALA A 45 0.62 5.19 -3.08
CA ALA A 45 1.76 6.08 -2.98
C ALA A 45 3.08 5.31 -2.90
N LEU A 46 3.12 4.23 -2.11
CA LEU A 46 4.29 3.35 -2.03
C LEU A 46 4.58 2.62 -3.35
N ARG A 47 3.57 2.10 -4.06
CA ARG A 47 3.75 1.48 -5.39
C ARG A 47 4.30 2.48 -6.39
N TRP A 48 3.79 3.71 -6.37
CA TRP A 48 4.32 4.78 -7.21
C TRP A 48 5.80 5.05 -6.90
N MET A 49 6.15 5.20 -5.62
CA MET A 49 7.54 5.40 -5.17
C MET A 49 8.46 4.26 -5.62
N ALA A 50 8.04 3.01 -5.41
CA ALA A 50 8.80 1.83 -5.80
C ALA A 50 9.03 1.75 -7.31
N ARG A 51 8.05 2.17 -8.13
CA ARG A 51 8.18 2.20 -9.59
C ARG A 51 9.03 3.38 -10.07
N ALA A 52 8.87 4.56 -9.48
CA ALA A 52 9.55 5.78 -9.90
C ALA A 52 11.02 5.83 -9.46
N GLY A 53 11.37 5.18 -8.33
CA GLY A 53 12.71 5.27 -7.74
C GLY A 53 13.09 6.69 -7.30
N ALA A 54 12.10 7.56 -7.12
CA ALA A 54 12.31 8.97 -6.81
C ALA A 54 12.63 9.18 -5.31
N ALA A 55 13.21 10.33 -4.98
CA ALA A 55 13.34 10.75 -3.58
C ALA A 55 11.95 10.96 -2.94
N TRP A 56 11.79 10.63 -1.66
CA TRP A 56 10.50 10.72 -0.95
C TRP A 56 9.82 12.09 -1.03
N ARG A 57 10.61 13.17 -1.01
CA ARG A 57 10.11 14.55 -1.15
C ARG A 57 9.50 14.85 -2.53
N MET A 58 9.74 14.01 -3.52
CA MET A 58 9.18 14.11 -4.86
C MET A 58 7.86 13.35 -5.01
N LEU A 59 7.32 12.76 -3.94
CA LEU A 59 6.01 12.14 -3.98
C LEU A 59 4.96 13.17 -4.46
N PRO A 60 4.13 12.84 -5.48
CA PRO A 60 3.11 13.75 -5.97
C PRO A 60 2.17 14.26 -4.87
N THR A 61 1.83 15.55 -4.93
CA THR A 61 1.03 16.23 -3.89
C THR A 61 -0.42 15.74 -3.80
N ASN A 62 -0.89 14.98 -4.80
CA ASN A 62 -2.18 14.30 -4.79
C ASN A 62 -2.17 12.97 -4.00
N PHE A 63 -1.04 12.50 -3.49
CA PHE A 63 -0.96 11.42 -2.50
C PHE A 63 -1.03 11.94 -1.05
N PRO A 64 -1.17 11.07 -0.03
CA PRO A 64 -0.92 11.46 1.35
C PRO A 64 0.50 12.06 1.53
N PRO A 65 0.74 12.89 2.56
CA PRO A 65 2.05 13.47 2.83
C PRO A 65 3.14 12.39 2.89
N TRP A 66 4.28 12.65 2.24
CA TRP A 66 5.34 11.65 2.08
C TRP A 66 5.88 11.16 3.42
N GLU A 67 5.89 11.99 4.46
CA GLU A 67 6.32 11.63 5.81
C GLU A 67 5.45 10.50 6.39
N LEU A 68 4.14 10.59 6.17
CA LEU A 68 3.18 9.61 6.67
C LEU A 68 3.21 8.32 5.83
N VAL A 69 3.35 8.44 4.51
CA VAL A 69 3.55 7.28 3.63
C VAL A 69 4.83 6.55 4.02
N TYR A 70 5.92 7.28 4.26
CA TYR A 70 7.18 6.71 4.71
C TYR A 70 7.04 5.99 6.05
N GLN A 71 6.47 6.65 7.07
CA GLN A 71 6.25 6.04 8.38
C GLN A 71 5.40 4.77 8.30
N GLN A 72 4.30 4.80 7.54
CA GLN A 72 3.46 3.62 7.36
C GLN A 72 4.20 2.50 6.61
N THR A 73 4.99 2.85 5.60
CA THR A 73 5.85 1.88 4.89
C THR A 73 6.82 1.21 5.84
N GLN A 74 7.48 1.96 6.73
CA GLN A 74 8.35 1.40 7.74
C GLN A 74 7.61 0.46 8.71
N ARG A 75 6.37 0.77 9.09
CA ARG A 75 5.54 -0.12 9.92
C ARG A 75 5.23 -1.44 9.21
N TRP A 76 4.86 -1.40 7.93
CA TRP A 76 4.61 -2.61 7.14
C TRP A 76 5.86 -3.47 6.97
N LEU A 77 7.01 -2.84 6.71
CA LEU A 77 8.29 -3.55 6.62
C LEU A 77 8.69 -4.19 7.96
N ALA A 78 8.59 -3.43 9.06
CA ALA A 78 8.90 -3.94 10.39
C ALA A 78 7.98 -5.09 10.83
N ALA A 79 6.74 -5.10 10.35
CA ALA A 79 5.77 -6.17 10.61
C ALA A 79 5.92 -7.38 9.66
N GLY A 80 6.84 -7.34 8.68
CA GLY A 80 7.04 -8.43 7.73
C GLY A 80 5.89 -8.63 6.73
N CYS A 81 5.05 -7.61 6.51
CA CYS A 81 3.84 -7.73 5.70
C CYS A 81 4.14 -8.23 4.27
N PHE A 82 5.22 -7.78 3.66
CA PHE A 82 5.56 -8.10 2.28
C PHE A 82 6.16 -9.50 2.16
N GLU A 83 6.94 -9.92 3.14
CA GLU A 83 7.51 -11.27 3.24
C GLU A 83 6.39 -12.31 3.37
N CYS A 84 5.42 -12.07 4.26
CA CYS A 84 4.23 -12.91 4.40
C CYS A 84 3.43 -12.97 3.10
N MET A 85 3.15 -11.82 2.48
CA MET A 85 2.42 -11.74 1.22
C MET A 85 3.09 -12.53 0.09
N VAL A 86 4.41 -12.39 -0.08
CA VAL A 86 5.18 -13.12 -1.11
C VAL A 86 5.22 -14.62 -0.80
N SER A 87 5.35 -15.01 0.47
CA SER A 87 5.32 -16.41 0.88
C SER A 87 4.00 -17.10 0.52
N ASP A 88 2.87 -16.45 0.83
CA ASP A 88 1.55 -16.99 0.57
C ASP A 88 1.24 -17.03 -0.93
N LEU A 89 1.60 -15.97 -1.67
CA LEU A 89 1.43 -15.95 -3.12
C LEU A 89 2.23 -17.08 -3.80
N ARG A 90 3.48 -17.34 -3.37
CA ARG A 90 4.28 -18.46 -3.88
C ARG A 90 3.63 -19.81 -3.59
N SER A 91 3.01 -19.96 -2.42
CA SER A 91 2.29 -21.18 -2.05
C SER A 91 1.07 -21.38 -2.95
N ILE A 92 0.27 -20.33 -3.19
CA ILE A 92 -0.89 -20.37 -4.09
C ILE A 92 -0.48 -20.75 -5.51
N VAL A 93 0.55 -20.10 -6.06
CA VAL A 93 1.04 -20.38 -7.42
C VAL A 93 1.55 -21.82 -7.53
N ARG A 94 2.23 -22.34 -6.50
CA ARG A 94 2.71 -23.73 -6.49
C ARG A 94 1.56 -24.73 -6.55
N VAL A 95 0.48 -24.49 -5.80
CA VAL A 95 -0.71 -25.35 -5.82
C VAL A 95 -1.45 -25.26 -7.15
N ALA A 96 -1.52 -24.08 -7.78
CA ALA A 96 -2.20 -23.91 -9.06
C ALA A 96 -1.45 -24.52 -10.25
N GLN A 97 -0.14 -24.75 -10.12
CA GLN A 97 0.71 -25.35 -11.16
C GLN A 97 0.93 -26.86 -11.00
N GLY A 98 0.51 -27.44 -9.87
CA GLY A 98 0.58 -28.88 -9.60
C GLY A 98 -0.78 -29.53 -9.81
#